data_AF-A0A9P0DC42-F1
#
_entry.id   AF-A0A9P0DC42-F1
#
_cell.length_a   1.000
_cell.length_b   1.000
_cell.length_c   1.000
_cell.angle_alpha   90.00
_cell.angle_beta   90.00
_cell.angle_gamma   90.00
#
_symmetry.space_group_name_H-M   'P 1'
#
loop_
_entity.id
_entity.type
_entity.pdbx_description
1 polymer ?
#
loop_
_entity_poly.entity_id
_entity_poly.type
_entity_poly.pdbx_seq_one_letter_code
_entity_poly.pdbx_strand_id
1 'polypeptide(L)'
;MGHYKSQCPHLKSKIGNSVFSAIFLGGHNFKKDEWYLDSGASVHLTTNKDWLVDLKSVKSPSEICIADKSTITVEYGGNVNIKTVVDSEPGGNYFGIITKFIVKHGNTRLQLVLKKASLNQEARQKRAILPAFEREYELYNNVLPELMKFQIAHSVSKKFTALPKYYNGTNENEKEAILMEDLNAAGFRLWKRLEPMDFEHMSLIFQEYAKLHAISLALRHKQPKAFENLTENIKLNFLKQREVKMPAHYKHMRQVVLEKGAQAVLGNAKAQRCYNQFQNAYWQYLDEDQENPENDILVVSHGDCHPDNILFKYDEITAKPKELRFIDWQLSSTESPINDISFVLFTCAGEDVLSRCEELFQIYHGTIEENLTEFGCDSDEVGSFWL
;
A
#
# COMPACT_ATOMS: atom_id res chain seq x y z
N MET A 1 -13.33 32.34 1.80
CA MET A 1 -12.22 32.50 0.84
C MET A 1 -11.33 31.28 1.01
N GLY A 2 -11.38 30.34 0.06
CA GLY A 2 -10.58 29.11 0.04
C GLY A 2 -9.84 29.06 -1.30
N HIS A 3 -8.58 28.65 -1.26
CA HIS A 3 -7.52 29.04 -2.19
C HIS A 3 -7.57 28.40 -3.59
N TYR A 4 -7.24 29.24 -4.56
CA TYR A 4 -6.83 28.93 -5.93
C TYR A 4 -5.34 28.54 -5.92
N LYS A 5 -4.97 27.40 -6.52
CA LYS A 5 -3.60 27.20 -7.04
C LYS A 5 -3.59 26.21 -8.20
N SER A 6 -4.02 26.67 -9.36
CA SER A 6 -3.76 26.02 -10.65
C SER A 6 -2.31 26.30 -11.08
N GLN A 7 -1.45 25.28 -11.11
CA GLN A 7 -0.23 25.31 -11.91
C GLN A 7 -0.45 24.49 -13.19
N CYS A 8 -1.12 25.09 -14.17
CA CYS A 8 -1.06 24.65 -15.57
C CYS A 8 -0.29 25.74 -16.36
N PRO A 9 0.99 25.51 -16.73
CA PRO A 9 1.82 26.54 -17.35
C PRO A 9 1.42 26.97 -18.78
N HIS A 10 0.34 26.42 -19.36
CA HIS A 10 -0.03 26.66 -20.76
C HIS A 10 -1.32 27.48 -21.00
N LEU A 11 -2.02 27.98 -19.97
CA LEU A 11 -3.21 28.82 -20.16
C LEU A 11 -2.91 30.30 -19.90
N LYS A 12 -2.19 30.94 -20.83
CA LYS A 12 -2.13 32.41 -20.93
C LYS A 12 -3.27 32.94 -21.81
N SER A 13 -4.47 33.02 -21.25
CA SER A 13 -5.47 34.02 -21.68
C SER A 13 -6.61 34.12 -20.68
N LYS A 14 -6.82 35.30 -20.10
CA LYS A 14 -8.07 35.65 -19.41
C LYS A 14 -9.20 35.67 -20.45
N ILE A 15 -10.22 34.84 -20.25
CA ILE A 15 -11.53 34.96 -20.90
C ILE A 15 -12.60 34.95 -19.81
N GLY A 16 -13.62 35.79 -19.97
CA GLY A 16 -14.46 36.37 -18.93
C GLY A 16 -15.41 35.46 -18.13
N ASN A 17 -16.20 36.14 -17.29
CA ASN A 17 -17.07 35.67 -16.20
C ASN A 17 -18.00 34.48 -16.52
N SER A 18 -17.45 33.28 -16.67
CA SER A 18 -18.17 32.01 -16.47
C SER A 18 -17.49 31.25 -15.32
N VAL A 19 -18.30 30.71 -14.41
CA VAL A 19 -17.96 30.55 -12.99
C VAL A 19 -17.21 29.23 -12.68
N PHE A 20 -16.91 28.35 -13.63
CA PHE A 20 -16.24 27.07 -13.32
C PHE A 20 -15.31 26.60 -14.44
N SER A 21 -14.06 26.30 -14.08
CA SER A 21 -13.08 25.63 -14.95
C SER A 21 -12.66 24.32 -14.28
N ALA A 22 -13.02 23.17 -14.86
CA ALA A 22 -12.55 21.86 -14.39
C ALA A 22 -11.31 21.45 -15.19
N ILE A 23 -10.18 21.26 -14.51
CA ILE A 23 -8.93 20.80 -15.15
C ILE A 23 -8.87 19.28 -15.02
N PHE A 24 -9.01 18.59 -16.15
CA PHE A 24 -8.87 17.13 -16.22
C PHE A 24 -7.42 16.77 -16.54
N LEU A 25 -6.73 16.06 -15.63
CA LEU A 25 -5.34 15.60 -15.82
C LEU A 25 -5.24 14.26 -16.58
N GLY A 26 -6.35 13.75 -17.14
CA GLY A 26 -6.35 12.57 -18.01
C GLY A 26 -6.16 12.98 -19.47
N GLY A 27 -4.96 12.78 -20.02
CA GLY A 27 -4.70 12.99 -21.44
C GLY A 27 -5.75 12.29 -22.33
N HIS A 28 -6.32 13.03 -23.28
CA HIS A 28 -7.14 12.60 -24.43
C HIS A 28 -8.35 11.66 -24.21
N ASN A 29 -8.68 11.24 -22.99
CA ASN A 29 -9.74 10.26 -22.70
C ASN A 29 -10.93 10.85 -21.91
N PHE A 30 -11.37 12.07 -22.23
CA PHE A 30 -12.64 12.56 -21.68
C PHE A 30 -13.81 11.71 -22.22
N LYS A 31 -14.57 11.10 -21.32
CA LYS A 31 -15.84 10.43 -21.64
C LYS A 31 -17.00 11.24 -21.10
N LYS A 32 -17.93 11.59 -21.98
CA LYS A 32 -19.09 12.43 -21.66
C LYS A 32 -20.00 11.83 -20.58
N ASP A 33 -19.91 10.53 -20.32
CA ASP A 33 -20.81 9.79 -19.42
C ASP A 33 -20.17 9.44 -18.06
N GLU A 34 -18.93 9.83 -17.80
CA GLU A 34 -18.22 9.51 -16.54
C GLU A 34 -18.38 10.61 -15.46
N TRP A 35 -18.14 10.22 -14.20
CA TRP A 35 -18.16 11.13 -13.06
C TRP A 35 -16.79 11.78 -12.89
N TYR A 36 -16.76 13.08 -12.61
CA TYR A 36 -15.52 13.82 -12.48
C TYR A 36 -15.45 14.59 -11.17
N LEU A 37 -14.45 14.25 -10.37
CA LEU A 37 -14.16 14.90 -9.11
C LEU A 37 -13.18 16.06 -9.33
N ASP A 38 -13.65 17.29 -9.12
CA ASP A 38 -12.77 18.43 -8.91
C ASP A 38 -12.45 18.53 -7.41
N SER A 39 -11.25 18.10 -7.02
CA SER A 39 -10.80 18.06 -5.63
C SER A 39 -10.61 19.45 -5.00
N GLY A 40 -10.76 20.54 -5.77
CA GLY A 40 -10.70 21.92 -5.29
C GLY A 40 -12.03 22.67 -5.24
N ALA A 41 -13.14 22.03 -5.65
CA ALA A 41 -14.44 22.68 -5.75
C ALA A 41 -15.42 22.28 -4.64
N SER A 42 -16.23 23.22 -4.18
CA SER A 42 -17.38 22.97 -3.30
C SER A 42 -18.62 22.44 -4.04
N VAL A 43 -18.54 22.33 -5.37
CA VAL A 43 -19.59 21.82 -6.26
C VAL A 43 -18.92 20.87 -7.25
N HIS A 44 -19.39 19.62 -7.29
CA HIS A 44 -18.87 18.59 -8.20
C HIS A 44 -19.83 18.34 -9.36
N LEU A 45 -19.31 17.81 -10.48
CA LEU A 45 -20.09 17.56 -11.69
C LEU A 45 -20.51 16.09 -11.76
N THR A 46 -21.76 15.86 -12.18
CA THR A 46 -22.25 14.52 -12.49
C THR A 46 -23.10 14.56 -13.75
N THR A 47 -23.00 13.50 -14.55
CA THR A 47 -23.83 13.24 -15.72
C THR A 47 -25.15 12.57 -15.32
N ASN A 48 -25.24 12.08 -14.08
CA ASN A 48 -26.40 11.36 -13.58
C ASN A 48 -27.34 12.30 -12.80
N LYS A 49 -28.39 12.76 -13.47
CA LYS A 49 -29.43 13.62 -12.90
C LYS A 49 -30.17 12.96 -11.73
N ASP A 50 -30.36 11.64 -11.78
CA ASP A 50 -31.14 10.90 -10.78
C ASP A 50 -30.44 10.85 -9.41
N TRP A 51 -29.17 11.21 -9.35
CA TRP A 51 -28.41 11.30 -8.11
C TRP A 51 -28.73 12.55 -7.29
N LEU A 52 -29.30 13.57 -7.92
CA LEU A 52 -29.54 14.87 -7.34
C LEU A 52 -30.93 14.94 -6.68
N VAL A 53 -30.96 15.49 -5.48
CA VAL A 53 -32.18 15.96 -4.80
C VAL A 53 -32.20 17.49 -4.79
N ASP A 54 -33.38 18.06 -4.54
CA ASP A 54 -33.59 19.51 -4.54
C ASP A 54 -33.11 20.20 -5.83
N LEU A 55 -33.41 19.57 -6.97
CA LEU A 55 -33.03 20.07 -8.29
C LEU A 55 -33.44 21.52 -8.49
N LYS A 56 -32.47 22.35 -8.82
CA LYS A 56 -32.63 23.75 -9.20
C LYS A 56 -32.21 23.91 -10.64
N SER A 57 -33.11 24.41 -11.48
CA SER A 57 -32.75 24.88 -12.82
C SER A 57 -31.74 26.01 -12.69
N VAL A 58 -30.62 25.93 -13.39
CA VAL A 58 -29.67 27.03 -13.43
C VAL A 58 -30.28 28.13 -14.28
N LYS A 59 -30.41 29.35 -13.72
CA LYS A 59 -31.15 30.47 -14.34
C LYS A 59 -30.61 30.90 -15.71
N SER A 60 -29.37 30.53 -16.01
CA SER A 60 -28.75 30.58 -17.33
C SER A 60 -27.92 29.30 -17.48
N PRO A 61 -27.95 28.57 -18.60
CA PRO A 61 -27.04 27.45 -18.81
C PRO A 61 -25.60 27.94 -18.64
N SER A 62 -24.98 27.55 -17.53
CA SER A 62 -23.56 27.80 -17.32
C SER A 62 -22.81 26.80 -18.17
N GLU A 63 -21.92 27.27 -19.05
CA GLU A 63 -21.03 26.38 -19.79
C GLU A 63 -19.77 26.12 -18.95
N ILE A 64 -19.35 24.87 -18.91
CA ILE A 64 -18.07 24.46 -18.34
C ILE A 64 -17.15 24.13 -19.49
N CYS A 65 -16.01 24.81 -19.52
CA CYS A 65 -14.98 24.59 -20.51
C CYS A 65 -14.09 23.42 -20.05
N ILE A 66 -13.97 22.42 -20.91
CA ILE A 66 -13.11 21.24 -20.72
C ILE A 66 -11.70 21.57 -21.22
N ALA A 67 -10.69 20.88 -20.71
CA ALA A 67 -9.29 21.07 -21.08
C ALA A 67 -9.01 20.93 -22.59
N ASP A 68 -9.84 20.19 -23.33
CA ASP A 68 -9.78 20.05 -24.79
C ASP A 68 -10.48 21.20 -25.56
N LYS A 69 -10.93 22.24 -24.83
CA LYS A 69 -11.70 23.41 -25.30
C LYS A 69 -13.15 23.12 -25.71
N SER A 70 -13.65 21.91 -25.51
CA SER A 70 -15.08 21.65 -25.64
C SER A 70 -15.85 22.26 -24.47
N THR A 71 -17.15 22.49 -24.66
CA THR A 71 -18.03 23.00 -23.61
C THR A 71 -19.13 21.99 -23.29
N ILE A 72 -19.47 21.89 -22.01
CA ILE A 72 -20.65 21.16 -21.52
C ILE A 72 -21.58 22.12 -20.82
N THR A 73 -22.88 21.95 -21.05
CA THR A 73 -23.92 22.77 -20.43
C THR A 73 -24.30 22.20 -19.07
N VAL A 74 -24.32 23.03 -18.04
CA VAL A 74 -24.90 22.67 -16.75
C VAL A 74 -26.42 22.82 -16.82
N GLU A 75 -27.11 21.69 -16.86
CA GLU A 75 -28.58 21.65 -16.94
C GLU A 75 -29.24 21.92 -15.58
N TYR A 76 -28.68 21.34 -14.51
CA TYR A 76 -29.24 21.39 -13.16
C TYR A 76 -28.15 21.54 -12.10
N GLY A 77 -28.49 22.18 -10.99
CA GLY A 77 -27.76 22.07 -9.73
C GLY A 77 -28.63 21.36 -8.69
N GLY A 78 -28.03 20.59 -7.79
CA GLY A 78 -28.76 19.90 -6.73
C GLY A 78 -27.83 19.40 -5.64
N ASN A 79 -28.40 18.80 -4.60
CA ASN A 79 -27.65 18.14 -3.54
C ASN A 79 -27.54 16.64 -3.83
N VAL A 80 -26.47 15.99 -3.39
CA VAL A 80 -26.40 14.52 -3.37
C VAL A 80 -26.66 14.07 -1.93
N ASN A 81 -27.67 13.23 -1.73
CA ASN A 81 -27.95 12.66 -0.41
C ASN A 81 -26.95 11.55 -0.08
N ILE A 82 -25.85 11.95 0.54
CA ILE A 82 -24.86 11.03 1.10
C ILE A 82 -25.15 10.84 2.57
N LYS A 83 -25.46 9.61 2.98
CA LYS A 83 -25.57 9.25 4.40
C LYS A 83 -24.31 8.51 4.83
N THR A 84 -23.63 9.06 5.82
CA THR A 84 -22.49 8.41 6.49
C THR A 84 -22.98 7.82 7.82
N VAL A 85 -22.82 6.50 7.98
CA VAL A 85 -23.12 5.81 9.24
C VAL A 85 -21.82 5.27 9.81
N VAL A 86 -21.48 5.65 11.04
CA VAL A 86 -20.30 5.13 11.75
C VAL A 86 -20.74 3.92 12.56
N ASP A 87 -20.26 2.74 12.19
CA ASP A 87 -20.76 1.45 12.70
C ASP A 87 -20.00 0.94 13.94
N SER A 88 -18.96 1.64 14.39
CA SER A 88 -18.18 1.23 15.57
C SER A 88 -17.60 2.41 16.34
N GLU A 89 -17.32 2.21 17.62
CA GLU A 89 -16.35 3.07 18.31
C GLU A 89 -15.00 3.00 17.56
N PRO A 90 -14.23 4.10 17.51
CA PRO A 90 -12.93 4.08 16.84
C PRO A 90 -12.01 3.03 17.48
N GLY A 91 -11.53 2.08 16.69
CA GLY A 91 -10.48 1.15 17.10
C GLY A 91 -9.12 1.83 16.98
N GLY A 92 -8.23 1.65 17.95
CA GLY A 92 -6.85 2.14 17.88
C GLY A 92 -5.89 1.00 17.57
N ASN A 93 -4.98 1.22 16.61
CA ASN A 93 -3.75 0.42 16.50
C ASN A 93 -2.54 1.26 16.97
N TYR A 94 -1.33 0.72 16.86
CA TYR A 94 -0.13 1.39 17.39
C TYR A 94 0.14 2.77 16.76
N PHE A 95 -0.26 2.98 15.50
CA PHE A 95 0.07 4.16 14.69
C PHE A 95 -1.14 5.02 14.28
N GLY A 96 -2.38 4.59 14.49
CA GLY A 96 -3.54 5.34 14.02
C GLY A 96 -4.89 4.95 14.63
N ILE A 97 -5.89 5.75 14.27
CA ILE A 97 -7.29 5.56 14.64
C ILE A 97 -8.02 5.02 13.41
N ILE A 98 -8.61 3.84 13.54
CA ILE A 98 -9.38 3.17 12.49
C ILE A 98 -10.87 3.43 12.74
N THR A 99 -11.51 4.05 11.77
CA THR A 99 -12.95 4.32 11.79
C THR A 99 -13.62 3.62 10.63
N LYS A 100 -14.59 2.76 10.91
CA LYS A 100 -15.44 2.12 9.91
C LYS A 100 -16.67 2.96 9.67
N PHE A 101 -17.04 3.14 8.40
CA PHE A 101 -18.30 3.78 8.08
C PHE A 101 -18.89 3.30 6.76
N ILE A 102 -20.19 3.50 6.63
CA ILE A 102 -20.94 3.21 5.43
C ILE A 102 -21.28 4.53 4.74
N VAL A 103 -20.96 4.63 3.45
CA VAL A 103 -21.48 5.67 2.56
C VAL A 103 -22.64 5.08 1.78
N LYS A 104 -23.83 5.68 1.89
CA LYS A 104 -25.02 5.28 1.15
C LYS A 104 -25.45 6.38 0.18
N HIS A 105 -25.77 5.98 -1.04
CA HIS A 105 -26.41 6.82 -2.05
C HIS A 105 -27.39 5.97 -2.88
N GLY A 106 -28.69 6.26 -2.80
CA GLY A 106 -29.72 5.40 -3.36
C GLY A 106 -29.65 3.96 -2.82
N ASN A 107 -29.58 2.98 -3.72
CA ASN A 107 -29.36 1.57 -3.39
C ASN A 107 -27.87 1.20 -3.28
N THR A 108 -26.96 2.11 -3.61
CA THR A 108 -25.52 1.88 -3.55
C THR A 108 -25.04 2.01 -2.12
N ARG A 109 -24.26 1.03 -1.66
CA ARG A 109 -23.65 0.99 -0.34
C ARG A 109 -22.15 0.71 -0.48
N LEU A 110 -21.33 1.62 0.03
CA LEU A 110 -19.89 1.44 0.16
C LEU A 110 -19.54 1.30 1.64
N GLN A 111 -18.85 0.23 1.99
CA GLN A 111 -18.33 -0.01 3.35
C GLN A 111 -16.85 0.31 3.33
N LEU A 112 -16.46 1.29 4.15
CA LEU A 112 -15.16 1.93 4.08
C LEU A 112 -14.47 1.92 5.45
N VAL A 113 -13.15 1.92 5.40
CA VAL A 113 -12.26 2.10 6.53
C VAL A 113 -11.45 3.37 6.31
N LEU A 114 -11.43 4.23 7.31
CA LEU A 114 -10.56 5.41 7.37
C LEU A 114 -9.54 5.23 8.49
N LYS A 115 -8.28 5.10 8.10
CA LYS A 115 -7.13 5.12 9.01
C LYS A 115 -6.65 6.57 9.10
N LYS A 116 -6.65 7.14 10.30
CA LYS A 116 -6.13 8.50 10.56
C LYS A 116 -4.90 8.44 11.45
N ALA A 117 -3.92 9.29 11.16
CA ALA A 117 -2.80 9.48 12.08
C ALA A 117 -3.29 10.03 13.43
N SER A 118 -2.59 9.65 14.51
CA SER A 118 -2.85 10.24 15.82
C SER A 118 -2.49 11.73 15.83
N LEU A 119 -3.33 12.55 16.46
CA LEU A 119 -3.05 13.98 16.71
C LEU A 119 -2.21 14.21 17.97
N ASN A 120 -1.89 13.16 18.73
CA ASN A 120 -1.04 13.27 19.90
C ASN A 120 0.40 13.61 19.46
N GLN A 121 0.85 14.83 19.75
CA GLN A 121 2.15 15.36 19.32
C GLN A 121 3.34 14.53 19.83
N GLU A 122 3.28 14.01 21.05
CA GLU A 122 4.33 13.14 21.60
C GLU A 122 4.42 11.83 20.81
N ALA A 123 3.29 11.22 20.49
CA ALA A 123 3.25 10.00 19.67
C ALA A 123 3.72 10.27 18.23
N ARG A 124 3.34 11.40 17.64
CA ARG A 124 3.79 11.83 16.29
C ARG A 124 5.31 11.94 16.20
N GLN A 125 5.96 12.52 17.21
CA GLN A 125 7.41 12.71 17.25
C GLN A 125 8.17 11.46 17.70
N LYS A 126 7.82 10.89 18.87
CA LYS A 126 8.60 9.81 19.49
C LYS A 126 8.36 8.45 18.85
N ARG A 127 7.14 8.18 18.37
CA ARG A 127 6.79 6.89 17.73
C ARG A 127 6.92 6.94 16.21
N ALA A 128 7.34 8.07 15.64
CA ALA A 128 7.45 8.25 14.19
C ALA A 128 6.17 7.89 13.41
N ILE A 129 5.00 8.20 14.00
CA ILE A 129 3.70 8.00 13.35
C ILE A 129 3.64 8.76 12.03
N LEU A 130 4.14 10.00 12.00
CA LEU A 130 4.06 10.82 10.80
C LEU A 130 4.90 10.22 9.64
N PRO A 131 6.20 9.90 9.80
CA PRO A 131 6.95 9.21 8.76
C PRO A 131 6.36 7.87 8.30
N ALA A 132 5.79 7.09 9.23
CA ALA A 132 5.14 5.81 8.90
C ALA A 132 3.90 6.04 8.02
N PHE A 133 3.09 7.03 8.37
CA PHE A 133 1.89 7.39 7.62
C PHE A 133 2.21 8.01 6.26
N GLU A 134 3.19 8.91 6.19
CA GLU A 134 3.68 9.51 4.94
C GLU A 134 4.16 8.43 3.97
N ARG A 135 4.84 7.39 4.48
CA ARG A 135 5.30 6.25 3.70
C ARG A 135 4.14 5.39 3.21
N GLU A 136 3.19 5.03 4.08
CA GLU A 136 2.00 4.28 3.66
C GLU A 136 1.17 5.04 2.61
N TYR A 137 1.03 6.36 2.78
CA TYR A 137 0.40 7.25 1.81
C TYR A 137 1.13 7.23 0.46
N GLU A 138 2.47 7.34 0.46
CA GLU A 138 3.29 7.28 -0.76
C GLU A 138 3.09 5.95 -1.51
N LEU A 139 3.01 4.84 -0.78
CA LEU A 139 2.76 3.51 -1.35
C LEU A 139 1.40 3.44 -2.06
N TYR A 140 0.32 3.80 -1.37
CA TYR A 140 -1.02 3.74 -1.94
C TYR A 140 -1.27 4.78 -3.03
N ASN A 141 -0.70 5.98 -2.89
CA ASN A 141 -0.99 7.09 -3.79
C ASN A 141 -0.14 7.05 -5.06
N ASN A 142 1.11 6.56 -4.96
CA ASN A 142 2.09 6.67 -6.05
C ASN A 142 2.68 5.30 -6.44
N VAL A 143 3.33 4.59 -5.52
CA VAL A 143 4.15 3.40 -5.87
C VAL A 143 3.31 2.22 -6.34
N LEU A 144 2.36 1.75 -5.53
CA LEU A 144 1.52 0.59 -5.85
C LEU A 144 0.70 0.84 -7.13
N PRO A 145 0.03 2.00 -7.34
CA PRO A 145 -0.66 2.28 -8.60
C PRO A 145 0.21 2.17 -9.85
N GLU A 146 1.47 2.64 -9.81
CA GLU A 146 2.37 2.53 -10.96
C GLU A 146 2.81 1.08 -11.21
N LEU A 147 3.07 0.30 -10.16
CA LEU A 147 3.29 -1.15 -10.30
C LEU A 147 2.04 -1.83 -10.92
N MET A 148 0.83 -1.44 -10.50
CA MET A 148 -0.41 -2.00 -11.03
C MET A 148 -0.62 -1.63 -12.51
N LYS A 149 -0.31 -0.38 -12.90
CA LYS A 149 -0.35 0.05 -14.30
C LYS A 149 0.66 -0.72 -15.14
N PHE A 150 1.86 -0.93 -14.63
CA PHE A 150 2.92 -1.67 -15.32
C PHE A 150 2.51 -3.12 -15.61
N GLN A 151 1.95 -3.85 -14.63
CA GLN A 151 1.44 -5.21 -14.87
C GLN A 151 0.29 -5.27 -15.90
N ILE A 152 -0.61 -4.27 -15.89
CA ILE A 152 -1.74 -4.22 -16.83
C ILE A 152 -1.22 -3.98 -18.25
N ALA A 153 -0.25 -3.09 -18.42
CA ALA A 153 0.35 -2.79 -19.72
C ALA A 153 1.04 -4.01 -20.37
N HIS A 154 1.54 -4.94 -19.56
CA HIS A 154 2.19 -6.18 -20.03
C HIS A 154 1.24 -7.38 -20.13
N SER A 155 -0.06 -7.22 -19.81
CA SER A 155 -1.07 -8.28 -19.92
C SER A 155 -0.74 -9.58 -19.19
N VAL A 156 -0.02 -9.49 -18.06
CA VAL A 156 0.32 -10.64 -17.21
C VAL A 156 -0.96 -11.37 -16.76
N SER A 157 -0.96 -12.68 -16.87
CA SER A 157 -2.06 -13.58 -16.54
C SER A 157 -2.23 -13.74 -15.02
N LYS A 158 -1.12 -13.99 -14.30
CA LYS A 158 -1.08 -14.20 -12.84
C LYS A 158 -0.81 -12.89 -12.08
N LYS A 159 -1.75 -11.96 -12.18
CA LYS A 159 -1.67 -10.61 -11.58
C LYS A 159 -1.53 -10.61 -10.06
N PHE A 160 -0.70 -9.70 -9.54
CA PHE A 160 -0.77 -9.31 -8.13
C PHE A 160 -2.05 -8.51 -7.90
N THR A 161 -2.91 -9.01 -7.00
CA THR A 161 -4.20 -8.38 -6.67
C THR A 161 -4.43 -8.29 -5.16
N ALA A 162 -3.41 -8.60 -4.36
CA ALA A 162 -3.44 -8.63 -2.91
C ALA A 162 -3.44 -7.24 -2.25
N LEU A 163 -4.19 -6.28 -2.80
CA LEU A 163 -4.37 -4.93 -2.27
C LEU A 163 -5.84 -4.62 -1.97
N PRO A 164 -6.16 -3.94 -0.87
CA PRO A 164 -7.48 -3.38 -0.70
C PRO A 164 -7.73 -2.32 -1.78
N LYS A 165 -8.99 -2.11 -2.15
CA LYS A 165 -9.38 -0.92 -2.90
C LYS A 165 -9.08 0.32 -2.09
N TYR A 166 -8.11 1.09 -2.58
CA TYR A 166 -7.79 2.44 -2.13
C TYR A 166 -8.70 3.45 -2.83
N TYR A 167 -9.32 4.34 -2.07
CA TYR A 167 -10.22 5.36 -2.59
C TYR A 167 -9.56 6.74 -2.62
N ASN A 168 -8.92 7.13 -1.52
CA ASN A 168 -8.23 8.42 -1.40
C ASN A 168 -7.36 8.47 -0.14
N GLY A 169 -6.50 9.47 -0.06
CA GLY A 169 -5.69 9.75 1.11
C GLY A 169 -5.27 11.21 1.16
N THR A 170 -4.72 11.62 2.29
CA THR A 170 -4.09 12.93 2.46
C THR A 170 -2.91 12.80 3.40
N ASN A 171 -1.85 13.53 3.10
CA ASN A 171 -0.67 13.71 3.95
C ASN A 171 -0.54 15.16 4.45
N GLU A 172 -1.62 15.95 4.39
CA GLU A 172 -1.63 17.29 4.98
C GLU A 172 -1.40 17.19 6.49
N ASN A 173 -0.52 18.05 7.01
CA ASN A 173 -0.18 18.06 8.42
C ASN A 173 -1.44 18.15 9.30
N GLU A 174 -1.55 17.23 10.26
CA GLU A 174 -2.67 17.06 11.21
C GLU A 174 -4.00 16.63 10.56
N LYS A 175 -3.99 16.25 9.29
CA LYS A 175 -5.15 15.69 8.60
C LYS A 175 -4.86 14.35 7.95
N GLU A 176 -3.73 13.72 8.28
CA GLU A 176 -3.25 12.56 7.55
C GLU A 176 -4.26 11.40 7.67
N ALA A 177 -4.72 10.92 6.53
CA ALA A 177 -5.78 9.94 6.44
C ALA A 177 -5.66 9.07 5.19
N ILE A 178 -6.04 7.80 5.29
CA ILE A 178 -6.10 6.83 4.19
C ILE A 178 -7.50 6.21 4.23
N LEU A 179 -8.19 6.25 3.09
CA LEU A 179 -9.53 5.73 2.89
C LEU A 179 -9.50 4.50 1.97
N MET A 180 -9.96 3.37 2.47
CA MET A 180 -9.95 2.08 1.79
C MET A 180 -11.27 1.34 1.98
N GLU A 181 -11.49 0.25 1.23
CA GLU A 181 -12.63 -0.64 1.46
C GLU A 181 -12.56 -1.34 2.83
N ASP A 182 -13.71 -1.62 3.45
CA ASP A 182 -13.75 -2.53 4.59
C ASP A 182 -13.63 -3.98 4.11
N LEU A 183 -12.42 -4.52 4.22
CA LEU A 183 -12.13 -5.91 3.85
C LEU A 183 -12.97 -6.93 4.62
N ASN A 184 -13.40 -6.63 5.86
CA ASN A 184 -14.28 -7.53 6.61
C ASN A 184 -15.65 -7.63 5.94
N ALA A 185 -16.17 -6.49 5.45
CA ALA A 185 -17.40 -6.46 4.68
C ALA A 185 -17.28 -7.16 3.32
N ALA A 186 -16.07 -7.24 2.76
CA ALA A 186 -15.76 -7.99 1.53
C ALA A 186 -15.53 -9.50 1.77
N GLY A 187 -15.71 -9.97 3.00
CA GLY A 187 -15.60 -11.38 3.39
C GLY A 187 -14.18 -11.84 3.70
N PHE A 188 -13.22 -10.91 3.85
CA PHE A 188 -11.89 -11.23 4.35
C PHE A 188 -11.88 -11.23 5.87
N ARG A 189 -11.01 -12.03 6.48
CA ARG A 189 -10.82 -12.10 7.92
C ARG A 189 -9.34 -12.21 8.26
N LEU A 190 -8.96 -11.59 9.38
CA LEU A 190 -7.61 -11.72 9.93
C LEU A 190 -7.35 -13.17 10.35
N TRP A 191 -6.08 -13.57 10.25
CA TRP A 191 -5.60 -14.76 10.92
C TRP A 191 -5.52 -14.51 12.43
N LYS A 192 -5.58 -15.58 13.23
CA LYS A 192 -5.42 -15.44 14.68
C LYS A 192 -3.94 -15.25 15.00
N ARG A 193 -3.60 -14.05 15.48
CA ARG A 193 -2.23 -13.60 15.72
C ARG A 193 -1.31 -14.58 16.47
N LEU A 194 -1.83 -15.32 17.44
CA LEU A 194 -1.03 -16.21 18.30
C LEU A 194 -1.00 -17.66 17.80
N GLU A 195 -1.68 -17.97 16.69
CA GLU A 195 -1.66 -19.29 16.08
C GLU A 195 -0.69 -19.29 14.89
N PRO A 196 0.19 -20.30 14.74
CA PRO A 196 1.02 -20.42 13.55
C PRO A 196 0.16 -20.65 12.32
N MET A 197 0.57 -20.09 11.18
CA MET A 197 -0.09 -20.30 9.90
C MET A 197 0.29 -21.67 9.33
N ASP A 198 -0.70 -22.34 8.72
CA ASP A 198 -0.50 -23.59 8.01
C ASP A 198 0.17 -23.39 6.63
N PHE A 199 0.50 -24.50 5.98
CA PHE A 199 1.21 -24.50 4.71
C PHE A 199 0.41 -23.79 3.60
N GLU A 200 -0.90 -23.96 3.53
CA GLU A 200 -1.75 -23.34 2.52
C GLU A 200 -1.77 -21.80 2.64
N HIS A 201 -1.83 -21.25 3.85
CA HIS A 201 -1.74 -19.81 4.06
C HIS A 201 -0.35 -19.28 3.67
N MET A 202 0.70 -19.96 4.13
CA MET A 202 2.09 -19.58 3.84
C MET A 202 2.40 -19.66 2.34
N SER A 203 1.92 -20.71 1.67
CA SER A 203 2.02 -20.85 0.21
C SER A 203 1.35 -19.68 -0.52
N LEU A 204 0.14 -19.27 -0.10
CA LEU A 204 -0.56 -18.16 -0.74
C LEU A 204 0.18 -16.83 -0.54
N ILE A 205 0.74 -16.59 0.66
CA ILE A 205 1.58 -15.41 0.94
C ILE A 205 2.81 -15.39 0.03
N PHE A 206 3.53 -16.50 -0.09
CA PHE A 206 4.74 -16.60 -0.92
C PHE A 206 4.41 -16.35 -2.40
N GLN A 207 3.28 -16.86 -2.90
CA GLN A 207 2.83 -16.59 -4.26
C GLN A 207 2.52 -15.10 -4.50
N GLU A 208 1.82 -14.44 -3.57
CA GLU A 208 1.51 -13.00 -3.73
C GLU A 208 2.75 -12.12 -3.61
N TYR A 209 3.70 -12.45 -2.72
CA TYR A 209 4.99 -11.77 -2.70
C TYR A 209 5.80 -11.97 -3.97
N ALA A 210 5.86 -13.20 -4.49
CA ALA A 210 6.55 -13.47 -5.75
C ALA A 210 6.00 -12.61 -6.89
N LYS A 211 4.68 -12.42 -6.97
CA LYS A 211 4.05 -11.54 -7.96
C LYS A 211 4.43 -10.07 -7.76
N LEU A 212 4.36 -9.55 -6.53
CA LEU A 212 4.77 -8.18 -6.21
C LEU A 212 6.25 -7.92 -6.57
N HIS A 213 7.11 -8.86 -6.19
CA HIS A 213 8.55 -8.79 -6.43
C HIS A 213 8.85 -8.89 -7.93
N ALA A 214 8.17 -9.76 -8.68
CA ALA A 214 8.30 -9.85 -10.14
C ALA A 214 7.99 -8.52 -10.83
N ILE A 215 6.89 -7.85 -10.45
CA ILE A 215 6.51 -6.53 -11.01
C ILE A 215 7.62 -5.52 -10.72
N SER A 216 8.09 -5.46 -9.47
CA SER A 216 9.16 -4.54 -9.05
C SER A 216 10.44 -4.75 -9.86
N LEU A 217 10.88 -6.01 -9.99
CA LEU A 217 12.08 -6.37 -10.73
C LEU A 217 11.96 -6.08 -12.21
N ALA A 218 10.84 -6.44 -12.83
CA ALA A 218 10.60 -6.17 -14.24
C ALA A 218 10.59 -4.66 -14.53
N LEU A 219 9.97 -3.85 -13.66
CA LEU A 219 9.99 -2.40 -13.78
C LEU A 219 11.41 -1.85 -13.63
N ARG A 220 12.18 -2.30 -12.62
CA ARG A 220 13.57 -1.92 -12.41
C ARG A 220 14.46 -2.28 -13.61
N HIS A 221 14.30 -3.48 -14.17
CA HIS A 221 15.10 -3.94 -15.31
C HIS A 221 14.76 -3.18 -16.59
N LYS A 222 13.46 -3.03 -16.92
CA LYS A 222 13.03 -2.39 -18.18
C LYS A 222 13.07 -0.87 -18.13
N GLN A 223 12.84 -0.26 -16.97
CA GLN A 223 12.72 1.18 -16.79
C GLN A 223 13.43 1.65 -15.51
N PRO A 224 14.77 1.48 -15.40
CA PRO A 224 15.52 1.70 -14.17
C PRO A 224 15.36 3.10 -13.58
N LYS A 225 15.40 4.14 -14.43
CA LYS A 225 15.18 5.53 -13.97
C LYS A 225 13.76 5.79 -13.48
N ALA A 226 12.76 5.13 -14.08
CA ALA A 226 11.38 5.25 -13.63
C ALA A 226 11.21 4.58 -12.26
N PHE A 227 11.81 3.39 -12.09
CA PHE A 227 11.85 2.70 -10.79
C PHE A 227 12.57 3.52 -9.72
N GLU A 228 13.76 4.05 -10.00
CA GLU A 228 14.52 4.89 -9.07
C GLU A 228 13.69 6.10 -8.62
N ASN A 229 13.14 6.88 -9.57
CA ASN A 229 12.28 8.03 -9.24
C ASN A 229 11.02 7.63 -8.46
N LEU A 230 10.40 6.50 -8.80
CA LEU A 230 9.20 6.00 -8.12
C LEU A 230 9.48 5.62 -6.66
N THR A 231 10.67 5.08 -6.40
CA THR A 231 11.05 4.51 -5.10
C THR A 231 11.93 5.42 -4.23
N GLU A 232 12.29 6.62 -4.71
CA GLU A 232 13.21 7.54 -4.04
C GLU A 232 12.82 7.80 -2.57
N ASN A 233 11.53 8.01 -2.30
CA ASN A 233 11.00 8.28 -0.96
C ASN A 233 10.99 7.06 -0.03
N ILE A 234 11.19 5.86 -0.57
CA ILE A 234 11.18 4.58 0.16
C ILE A 234 12.48 3.79 0.03
N LYS A 235 13.52 4.38 -0.56
CA LYS A 235 14.80 3.74 -0.84
C LYS A 235 15.45 3.13 0.41
N LEU A 236 15.44 3.86 1.52
CA LEU A 236 15.94 3.36 2.80
C LEU A 236 14.86 2.61 3.57
N ASN A 237 15.23 1.46 4.13
CA ASN A 237 14.45 0.74 5.13
C ASN A 237 14.02 1.69 6.26
N PHE A 238 12.76 1.61 6.67
CA PHE A 238 12.17 2.53 7.65
C PHE A 238 12.94 2.56 8.98
N LEU A 239 13.37 1.39 9.48
CA LEU A 239 14.13 1.30 10.73
C LEU A 239 15.53 1.88 10.57
N LYS A 240 16.22 1.60 9.46
CA LYS A 240 17.53 2.20 9.14
C LYS A 240 17.43 3.72 9.05
N GLN A 241 16.42 4.25 8.35
CA GLN A 241 16.17 5.69 8.24
C GLN A 241 15.99 6.36 9.62
N ARG A 242 15.32 5.68 10.55
CA ARG A 242 15.14 6.18 11.92
C ARG A 242 16.40 6.04 12.77
N GLU A 243 17.16 4.97 12.58
CA GLU A 243 18.43 4.77 13.26
C GLU A 243 19.42 5.89 12.94
N VAL A 244 19.54 6.29 11.67
CA VAL A 244 20.39 7.43 11.27
C VAL A 244 20.04 8.69 12.07
N LYS A 245 18.75 8.91 12.34
CA LYS A 245 18.28 10.06 13.13
C LYS A 245 18.48 9.89 14.65
N MET A 246 18.48 8.66 15.15
CA MET A 246 18.50 8.36 16.60
C MET A 246 19.39 7.13 16.93
N PRO A 247 20.70 7.17 16.64
CA PRO A 247 21.54 5.98 16.65
C PRO A 247 21.66 5.33 18.04
N ALA A 248 21.79 6.13 19.10
CA ALA A 248 21.87 5.62 20.47
C ALA A 248 20.59 4.91 20.92
N HIS A 249 19.42 5.43 20.52
CA HIS A 249 18.13 4.83 20.87
C HIS A 249 17.96 3.46 20.20
N TYR A 250 18.29 3.36 18.90
CA TYR A 250 18.18 2.12 18.15
C TYR A 250 19.21 1.08 18.55
N LYS A 251 20.45 1.49 18.86
CA LYS A 251 21.45 0.62 19.44
C LYS A 251 20.97 0.00 20.75
N HIS A 252 20.35 0.80 21.62
CA HIS A 252 19.77 0.31 22.86
C HIS A 252 18.57 -0.63 22.61
N MET A 253 17.65 -0.28 21.70
CA MET A 253 16.52 -1.16 21.37
C MET A 253 16.98 -2.53 20.87
N ARG A 254 17.98 -2.59 19.98
CA ARG A 254 18.56 -3.86 19.51
C ARG A 254 19.15 -4.67 20.65
N GLN A 255 19.89 -4.02 21.54
CA GLN A 255 20.46 -4.69 22.71
C GLN A 255 19.35 -5.33 23.57
N VAL A 256 18.27 -4.60 23.86
CA VAL A 256 17.12 -5.13 24.62
C VAL A 256 16.45 -6.31 23.91
N VAL A 257 16.26 -6.24 22.59
CA VAL A 257 15.71 -7.35 21.81
C VAL A 257 16.62 -8.59 21.91
N LEU A 258 17.93 -8.39 21.79
CA LEU A 258 18.90 -9.47 21.88
C LEU A 258 18.98 -10.08 23.28
N GLU A 259 18.85 -9.28 24.34
CA GLU A 259 18.77 -9.76 25.72
C GLU A 259 17.52 -10.59 25.96
N LYS A 260 16.36 -10.17 25.43
CA LYS A 260 15.11 -10.92 25.53
C LYS A 260 15.17 -12.25 24.78
N GLY A 261 15.76 -12.28 23.59
CA GLY A 261 15.97 -13.54 22.86
C GLY A 261 16.90 -14.49 23.62
N ALA A 262 17.96 -13.99 24.25
CA ALA A 262 18.85 -14.79 25.09
C ALA A 262 18.10 -15.39 26.29
N GLN A 263 17.19 -14.63 26.89
CA GLN A 263 16.32 -15.10 27.97
C GLN A 263 15.36 -16.20 27.50
N ALA A 264 14.78 -16.04 26.31
CA ALA A 264 13.80 -16.99 25.75
C ALA A 264 14.38 -18.39 25.50
N VAL A 265 15.69 -18.48 25.26
CA VAL A 265 16.38 -19.76 25.03
C VAL A 265 16.99 -20.37 26.30
N LEU A 266 16.84 -19.73 27.47
CA LEU A 266 17.39 -20.25 28.72
C LEU A 266 16.84 -21.63 29.07
N GLY A 267 17.74 -22.52 29.52
CA GLY A 267 17.38 -23.91 29.86
C GLY A 267 17.39 -24.88 28.67
N ASN A 268 17.58 -24.39 27.44
CA ASN A 268 17.77 -25.23 26.26
C ASN A 268 19.17 -25.03 25.66
N ALA A 269 20.09 -25.95 25.95
CA ALA A 269 21.49 -25.84 25.54
C ALA A 269 21.68 -25.79 24.01
N LYS A 270 20.82 -26.43 23.21
CA LYS A 270 20.87 -26.36 21.75
C LYS A 270 20.44 -24.97 21.28
N ALA A 271 19.30 -24.48 21.77
CA ALA A 271 18.77 -23.17 21.41
C ALA A 271 19.72 -22.03 21.82
N GLN A 272 20.35 -22.12 23.01
CA GLN A 272 21.37 -21.17 23.45
C GLN A 272 22.57 -21.11 22.49
N ARG A 273 23.09 -22.27 22.07
CA ARG A 273 24.20 -22.29 21.11
C ARG A 273 23.82 -21.65 19.77
N CYS A 274 22.65 -21.99 19.22
CA CYS A 274 22.16 -21.41 17.98
C CYS A 274 21.93 -19.90 18.12
N TYR A 275 21.36 -19.45 19.24
CA TYR A 275 21.11 -18.04 19.50
C TYR A 275 22.41 -17.23 19.63
N ASN A 276 23.42 -17.77 20.30
CA ASN A 276 24.73 -17.12 20.40
C ASN A 276 25.42 -17.00 19.03
N GLN A 277 25.29 -18.02 18.17
CA GLN A 277 25.78 -17.94 16.79
C GLN A 277 25.05 -16.85 16.00
N PHE A 278 23.71 -16.81 16.08
CA PHE A 278 22.89 -15.76 15.46
C PHE A 278 23.29 -14.37 15.95
N GLN A 279 23.43 -14.18 17.27
CA GLN A 279 23.79 -12.89 17.85
C GLN A 279 25.16 -12.42 17.34
N ASN A 280 26.16 -13.30 17.27
CA ASN A 280 27.48 -12.96 16.74
C ASN A 280 27.41 -12.58 15.26
N ALA A 281 26.72 -13.36 14.44
CA ALA A 281 26.53 -13.08 13.02
C ALA A 281 25.76 -11.76 12.80
N TYR A 282 24.75 -11.49 13.61
CA TYR A 282 23.98 -10.25 13.55
C TYR A 282 24.85 -9.02 13.86
N TRP A 283 25.72 -9.10 14.86
CA TRP A 283 26.65 -8.01 15.16
C TRP A 283 27.69 -7.81 14.05
N GLN A 284 28.24 -8.89 13.52
CA GLN A 284 29.14 -8.84 12.37
C GLN A 284 28.47 -8.18 11.17
N TYR A 285 27.24 -8.59 10.85
CA TYR A 285 26.45 -7.97 9.78
C TYR A 285 26.28 -6.47 9.98
N LEU A 286 25.95 -6.01 11.19
CA LEU A 286 25.81 -4.58 11.48
C LEU A 286 27.14 -3.79 11.39
N ASP A 287 28.26 -4.43 11.68
CA ASP A 287 29.59 -3.81 11.60
C ASP A 287 30.15 -3.81 10.16
N GLU A 288 29.78 -4.82 9.36
CA GLU A 288 30.25 -5.04 7.98
C GLU A 288 29.37 -4.41 6.89
N ASP A 289 28.14 -3.99 7.19
CA ASP A 289 27.21 -3.34 6.25
C ASP A 289 27.70 -1.93 5.86
N GLN A 290 28.84 -1.87 5.16
CA GLN A 290 29.33 -0.75 4.36
C GLN A 290 28.75 -0.93 2.96
N GLU A 291 27.49 -0.51 2.82
CA GLU A 291 26.62 -0.54 1.64
C GLU A 291 27.33 -0.56 0.27
N ASN A 292 27.08 -1.61 -0.54
CA ASN A 292 27.22 -1.52 -2.00
C ASN A 292 25.91 -1.93 -2.72
N PRO A 293 24.88 -1.07 -2.70
CA PRO A 293 23.54 -1.36 -3.20
C PRO A 293 23.47 -1.52 -4.73
N GLU A 294 24.56 -1.26 -5.46
CA GLU A 294 24.60 -1.37 -6.92
C GLU A 294 24.50 -2.82 -7.42
N ASN A 295 24.89 -3.80 -6.59
CA ASN A 295 24.85 -5.23 -6.94
C ASN A 295 23.65 -5.98 -6.37
N ASP A 296 22.78 -5.33 -5.60
CA ASP A 296 21.68 -6.00 -4.92
C ASP A 296 20.45 -6.18 -5.83
N ILE A 297 19.79 -7.34 -5.68
CA ILE A 297 18.45 -7.59 -6.22
C ILE A 297 17.45 -6.86 -5.34
N LEU A 298 17.02 -5.68 -5.77
CA LEU A 298 16.13 -4.81 -5.01
C LEU A 298 14.70 -4.82 -5.57
N VAL A 299 13.73 -4.92 -4.67
CA VAL A 299 12.29 -4.90 -4.96
C VAL A 299 11.57 -3.92 -4.03
N VAL A 300 10.37 -3.51 -4.40
CA VAL A 300 9.46 -2.86 -3.45
C VAL A 300 8.95 -3.96 -2.51
N SER A 301 9.39 -3.92 -1.26
CA SER A 301 8.96 -4.83 -0.20
C SER A 301 7.75 -4.28 0.56
N HIS A 302 6.98 -5.17 1.18
CA HIS A 302 5.96 -4.78 2.15
C HIS A 302 6.59 -4.36 3.48
N GLY A 303 7.54 -5.15 4.00
CA GLY A 303 8.36 -4.85 5.17
C GLY A 303 7.73 -5.15 6.54
N ASP A 304 6.43 -5.41 6.61
CA ASP A 304 5.71 -5.63 7.89
C ASP A 304 4.70 -6.81 7.83
N CYS A 305 5.14 -7.97 7.35
CA CYS A 305 4.27 -9.13 7.09
C CYS A 305 3.93 -9.95 8.34
N HIS A 306 3.17 -9.37 9.27
CA HIS A 306 2.64 -10.09 10.44
C HIS A 306 1.14 -10.38 10.31
N PRO A 307 0.56 -11.31 11.11
CA PRO A 307 -0.81 -11.78 10.91
C PRO A 307 -1.89 -10.70 11.02
N ASP A 308 -1.61 -9.56 11.68
CA ASP A 308 -2.59 -8.46 11.78
C ASP A 308 -2.62 -7.59 10.50
N ASN A 309 -1.64 -7.76 9.60
CA ASN A 309 -1.50 -7.01 8.35
C ASN A 309 -1.88 -7.83 7.11
N ILE A 310 -2.42 -9.04 7.31
CA ILE A 310 -2.87 -9.93 6.24
C ILE A 310 -4.29 -10.39 6.53
N LEU A 311 -5.21 -10.11 5.61
CA LEU A 311 -6.56 -10.64 5.68
C LEU A 311 -6.76 -11.68 4.59
N PHE A 312 -7.35 -12.81 4.96
CA PHE A 312 -7.60 -13.94 4.07
C PHE A 312 -9.09 -14.08 3.76
N LYS A 313 -9.40 -14.49 2.55
CA LYS A 313 -10.71 -14.96 2.13
C LYS A 313 -10.61 -16.42 1.75
N TYR A 314 -11.67 -17.16 2.08
CA TYR A 314 -11.65 -18.62 2.04
C TYR A 314 -12.64 -19.12 1.00
N ASP A 315 -12.33 -20.27 0.45
CA ASP A 315 -13.28 -21.03 -0.34
C ASP A 315 -14.37 -21.63 0.57
N GLU A 316 -15.63 -21.52 0.16
CA GLU A 316 -16.76 -21.91 1.01
C GLU A 316 -16.90 -23.42 1.15
N ILE A 317 -16.39 -24.19 0.19
CA ILE A 317 -16.54 -25.65 0.15
C ILE A 317 -15.35 -26.32 0.84
N THR A 318 -14.13 -25.93 0.46
CA THR A 318 -12.89 -26.55 0.94
C THR A 318 -12.36 -25.95 2.25
N ALA A 319 -12.87 -24.77 2.64
CA ALA A 319 -12.39 -23.97 3.76
C ALA A 319 -10.90 -23.56 3.66
N LYS A 320 -10.26 -23.72 2.51
CA LYS A 320 -8.87 -23.31 2.26
C LYS A 320 -8.79 -21.81 1.92
N PRO A 321 -7.68 -21.13 2.25
CA PRO A 321 -7.46 -19.74 1.82
C PRO A 321 -7.38 -19.70 0.29
N LYS A 322 -8.11 -18.75 -0.32
CA LYS A 322 -8.16 -18.57 -1.79
C LYS A 322 -7.67 -17.21 -2.26
N GLU A 323 -7.80 -16.20 -1.42
CA GLU A 323 -7.31 -14.84 -1.68
C GLU A 323 -6.79 -14.25 -0.38
N LEU A 324 -5.82 -13.34 -0.49
CA LEU A 324 -5.39 -12.51 0.63
C LEU A 324 -5.31 -11.04 0.23
N ARG A 325 -5.23 -10.17 1.23
CA ARG A 325 -4.98 -8.73 1.08
C ARG A 325 -3.95 -8.30 2.11
N PHE A 326 -2.89 -7.67 1.64
CA PHE A 326 -1.92 -6.98 2.48
C PHE A 326 -2.42 -5.57 2.80
N ILE A 327 -2.29 -5.18 4.06
CA ILE A 327 -2.57 -3.84 4.55
C ILE A 327 -1.37 -3.33 5.35
N ASP A 328 -1.35 -2.03 5.65
CA ASP A 328 -0.31 -1.41 6.48
C ASP A 328 1.10 -1.42 5.86
N TRP A 329 1.24 -0.73 4.73
CA TRP A 329 2.48 -0.57 3.96
C TRP A 329 3.46 0.46 4.57
N GLN A 330 3.40 0.66 5.88
CA GLN A 330 4.13 1.73 6.59
C GLN A 330 5.64 1.47 6.72
N LEU A 331 6.07 0.21 6.60
CA LEU A 331 7.49 -0.18 6.67
C LEU A 331 8.09 -0.50 5.30
N SER A 332 7.30 -0.36 4.22
CA SER A 332 7.71 -0.73 2.87
C SER A 332 8.96 0.01 2.42
N SER A 333 9.87 -0.68 1.75
CA SER A 333 11.11 -0.07 1.27
C SER A 333 11.62 -0.72 0.00
N THR A 334 12.73 -0.20 -0.54
CA THR A 334 13.44 -0.85 -1.66
C THR A 334 14.58 -1.67 -1.11
N GLU A 335 14.40 -2.99 -1.01
CA GLU A 335 15.33 -3.88 -0.33
C GLU A 335 15.33 -5.28 -0.96
N SER A 336 16.15 -6.17 -0.40
CA SER A 336 16.18 -7.56 -0.85
C SER A 336 14.82 -8.22 -0.61
N PRO A 337 14.28 -8.97 -1.60
CA PRO A 337 13.01 -9.69 -1.48
C PRO A 337 13.02 -10.70 -0.32
N ILE A 338 14.20 -11.14 0.14
CA ILE A 338 14.31 -12.04 1.29
C ILE A 338 13.79 -11.42 2.58
N ASN A 339 13.71 -10.09 2.67
CA ASN A 339 13.22 -9.43 3.88
C ASN A 339 11.74 -9.74 4.12
N ASP A 340 10.88 -9.70 3.09
CA ASP A 340 9.48 -10.12 3.23
C ASP A 340 9.34 -11.62 3.49
N ILE A 341 10.09 -12.43 2.75
CA ILE A 341 10.00 -13.89 2.78
C ILE A 341 10.49 -14.46 4.12
N SER A 342 11.66 -14.04 4.59
CA SER A 342 12.22 -14.49 5.87
C SER A 342 11.40 -13.96 7.04
N PHE A 343 10.89 -12.72 6.97
CA PHE A 343 10.05 -12.16 8.01
C PHE A 343 8.83 -13.04 8.24
N VAL A 344 8.03 -13.32 7.20
CA VAL A 344 6.81 -14.11 7.38
C VAL A 344 7.12 -15.55 7.75
N LEU A 345 8.16 -16.15 7.15
CA LEU A 345 8.55 -17.54 7.46
C LEU A 345 8.89 -17.72 8.93
N PHE A 346 9.73 -16.86 9.51
CA PHE A 346 10.19 -17.03 10.88
C PHE A 346 9.24 -16.47 11.94
N THR A 347 8.33 -15.57 11.58
CA THR A 347 7.38 -14.98 12.54
C THR A 347 6.01 -15.64 12.54
N CYS A 348 5.60 -16.27 11.44
CA CYS A 348 4.25 -16.77 11.26
C CYS A 348 4.15 -18.29 11.05
N ALA A 349 5.19 -18.97 10.57
CA ALA A 349 5.11 -20.38 10.23
C ALA A 349 5.14 -21.31 11.44
N GLY A 350 4.40 -22.42 11.37
CA GLY A 350 4.50 -23.54 12.30
C GLY A 350 5.72 -24.43 12.05
N GLU A 351 6.03 -25.32 12.99
CA GLU A 351 7.16 -26.27 12.87
C GLU A 351 7.02 -27.19 11.64
N ASP A 352 5.79 -27.62 11.35
CA ASP A 352 5.46 -28.43 10.17
C ASP A 352 5.76 -27.68 8.86
N VAL A 353 5.41 -26.38 8.81
CA VAL A 353 5.70 -25.54 7.65
C VAL A 353 7.19 -25.26 7.52
N LEU A 354 7.88 -24.99 8.63
CA LEU A 354 9.34 -24.78 8.65
C LEU A 354 10.09 -26.03 8.16
N SER A 355 9.60 -27.23 8.49
CA SER A 355 10.18 -28.48 7.98
C SER A 355 10.03 -28.67 6.47
N ARG A 356 9.14 -27.89 5.85
CA ARG A 356 8.81 -27.87 4.41
C ARG A 356 9.15 -26.53 3.75
N CYS A 357 10.05 -25.73 4.34
CA CYS A 357 10.36 -24.40 3.84
C CYS A 357 10.93 -24.41 2.40
N GLU A 358 11.64 -25.48 2.01
CA GLU A 358 12.13 -25.67 0.64
C GLU A 358 10.99 -25.70 -0.38
N GLU A 359 9.86 -26.31 -0.05
CA GLU A 359 8.68 -26.32 -0.93
C GLU A 359 8.10 -24.90 -1.09
N LEU A 360 8.09 -24.10 -0.02
CA LEU A 360 7.66 -22.70 -0.10
C LEU A 360 8.61 -21.86 -0.97
N PHE A 361 9.93 -22.07 -0.86
CA PHE A 361 10.89 -21.41 -1.73
C PHE A 361 10.69 -21.81 -3.19
N GLN A 362 10.47 -23.10 -3.49
CA GLN A 362 10.16 -23.56 -4.84
C GLN A 362 8.88 -22.89 -5.39
N ILE A 363 7.84 -22.73 -4.55
CA ILE A 363 6.61 -22.02 -4.93
C ILE A 363 6.90 -20.56 -5.26
N TYR A 364 7.69 -19.88 -4.43
CA TYR A 364 8.09 -18.49 -4.68
C TYR A 364 8.91 -18.37 -5.98
N HIS A 365 9.92 -19.23 -6.19
CA HIS A 365 10.77 -19.24 -7.38
C HIS A 365 9.98 -19.56 -8.65
N GLY A 366 9.16 -20.61 -8.65
CA GLY A 366 8.32 -20.91 -9.82
C GLY A 366 7.36 -19.76 -10.14
N THR A 367 6.76 -19.14 -9.13
CA THR A 367 5.83 -18.01 -9.36
C THR A 367 6.54 -16.77 -9.90
N ILE A 368 7.74 -16.44 -9.40
CA ILE A 368 8.48 -15.26 -9.84
C ILE A 368 9.01 -15.44 -11.26
N GLU A 369 9.55 -16.62 -11.60
CA GLU A 369 10.04 -16.95 -12.95
C GLU A 369 8.92 -16.90 -14.00
N GLU A 370 7.77 -17.50 -13.69
CA GLU A 370 6.59 -17.44 -14.56
C GLU A 370 6.16 -15.99 -14.81
N ASN A 371 6.07 -15.16 -13.76
CA ASN A 371 5.68 -13.76 -13.91
C ASN A 371 6.71 -12.95 -14.70
N LEU A 372 8.02 -13.12 -14.42
CA LEU A 372 9.09 -12.44 -15.15
C LEU A 372 9.07 -12.80 -16.65
N THR A 373 8.83 -14.07 -16.97
CA THR A 373 8.66 -14.53 -18.35
C THR A 373 7.50 -13.82 -19.04
N GLU A 374 6.37 -13.67 -18.36
CA GLU A 374 5.20 -12.93 -18.89
C GLU A 374 5.48 -11.43 -19.04
N PHE A 375 6.35 -10.85 -18.22
CA PHE A 375 6.89 -9.51 -18.45
C PHE A 375 7.88 -9.44 -19.62
N GLY A 376 8.25 -10.57 -20.23
CA GLY A 376 9.30 -10.62 -21.26
C GLY A 376 10.67 -10.29 -20.69
N CYS A 377 10.95 -10.76 -19.48
CA CYS A 377 12.24 -10.69 -18.82
C CYS A 377 12.82 -12.10 -18.66
N ASP A 378 14.13 -12.25 -18.85
CA ASP A 378 14.84 -13.49 -18.51
C ASP A 378 15.13 -13.50 -16.99
N SER A 379 14.73 -14.56 -16.30
CA SER A 379 14.98 -14.73 -14.87
C SER A 379 16.47 -14.73 -14.53
N ASP A 380 17.30 -15.27 -15.44
CA ASP A 380 18.75 -15.33 -15.26
C ASP A 380 19.40 -13.95 -15.41
N GLU A 381 18.82 -13.05 -16.21
CA GLU A 381 19.31 -11.67 -16.38
C GLU A 381 18.80 -10.73 -15.27
N VAL A 382 17.59 -10.99 -14.74
CA VAL A 382 16.94 -10.12 -13.75
C VAL A 382 17.26 -10.52 -12.31
N GLY A 383 17.67 -11.77 -12.07
CA GLY A 383 17.90 -12.26 -10.72
C GLY A 383 18.86 -13.44 -10.62
N SER A 384 20.01 -13.42 -11.29
CA SER A 384 21.03 -14.50 -11.31
C SER A 384 21.60 -14.96 -9.95
N PHE A 385 21.04 -14.52 -8.81
CA PHE A 385 21.51 -14.81 -7.45
C PHE A 385 20.34 -15.00 -6.48
N TRP A 386 19.43 -15.93 -6.80
CA TRP A 386 18.37 -16.33 -5.89
C TRP A 386 18.88 -17.33 -4.85
N LEU A 387 19.14 -16.82 -3.63
CA LEU A 387 19.47 -17.48 -2.34
C LEU A 387 20.77 -18.28 -2.23
#